data_AF-A0A401Q4Z0-F1
#
_entry.id   AF-A0A401Q4Z0-F1
#
_cell.length_a   1.000
_cell.length_b   1.000
_cell.length_c   1.000
_cell.angle_alpha   90.00
_cell.angle_beta   90.00
_cell.angle_gamma   90.00
#
_symmetry.space_group_name_H-M   'P 1'
#
loop_
_entity.id
_entity.type
_entity.pdbx_description
1 polymer ?
#
loop_
_entity_poly.entity_id
_entity_poly.type
_entity_poly.pdbx_seq_one_letter_code
_entity_poly.pdbx_strand_id
1 'polypeptide(L)'
;HDPSLRMQLQIQQDPQVTGKNRYKYFTRPAIPFVQQLPVNAVLDISKGSSPTNFAELNEQFLPIRTVGVQTDFRDSETQTEPYSPEYVVRPGSAPELLTLAALKFGRGLPAGLAEVEMIERARAKHAWEATLPPLSDHAQREKRKKMMEAMERNEWAFREQEIEKLQEIRLEVLLNLLSQREAKQQEMNVKRVDAIWSKVQQRKVMAIKRIRLEHIKEIRKLTAKRRNVEGRLERPGLIQDYANYGSQVYAPIARIGQFPDQNSERFIVKSRFLSTFNGLLELEEALPDFVTQPRIRIQRPINTTKDGLLKYAARREMELAKIHKAIREAKFKGEKPEKPLRFLFKIVKAVRRPPTPTVEPPPA
;
A
#
# COMPACT_ATOMS: atom_id res chain seq x y z
N HIS A 1 -13.95 -7.78 -33.44
CA HIS A 1 -12.89 -6.84 -33.02
C HIS A 1 -11.77 -6.95 -34.03
N ASP A 2 -11.68 -6.00 -34.95
CA ASP A 2 -10.66 -6.02 -36.00
C ASP A 2 -9.29 -5.64 -35.40
N PRO A 3 -8.25 -6.48 -35.54
CA PRO A 3 -6.93 -6.23 -34.96
C PRO A 3 -6.11 -5.18 -35.71
N SER A 4 -6.65 -4.55 -36.77
CA SER A 4 -5.97 -3.55 -37.60
C SER A 4 -6.13 -2.10 -37.13
N LEU A 5 -7.05 -1.82 -36.21
CA LEU A 5 -7.26 -0.47 -35.64
C LEU A 5 -6.32 -0.23 -34.44
N ARG A 6 -5.03 -0.01 -34.71
CA ARG A 6 -4.15 0.64 -33.73
C ARG A 6 -4.50 2.13 -33.68
N MET A 7 -5.25 2.54 -32.65
CA MET A 7 -5.36 3.95 -32.31
C MET A 7 -3.96 4.47 -31.94
N GLN A 8 -3.34 5.21 -32.86
CA GLN A 8 -2.11 5.94 -32.55
C GLN A 8 -2.47 7.04 -31.56
N LEU A 9 -2.04 6.90 -30.31
CA LEU A 9 -2.09 7.97 -29.32
C LEU A 9 -1.09 9.05 -29.75
N GLN A 10 -1.56 10.06 -30.47
CA GLN A 10 -0.76 11.24 -30.78
C GLN A 10 -0.50 12.02 -29.50
N ILE A 11 0.71 11.85 -28.93
CA ILE A 11 1.21 12.69 -27.85
C ILE A 11 1.50 14.06 -28.45
N GLN A 12 0.65 15.05 -28.17
CA GLN A 12 0.84 16.42 -28.67
C GLN A 12 1.91 17.13 -27.85
N GLN A 13 2.89 17.75 -28.54
CA GLN A 13 4.09 18.32 -27.93
C GLN A 13 3.84 19.60 -27.07
N ASP A 14 2.65 20.22 -27.13
CA ASP A 14 2.32 21.42 -26.33
C ASP A 14 0.85 21.40 -25.80
N PRO A 15 0.61 20.98 -24.55
CA PRO A 15 -0.72 20.81 -23.95
C PRO A 15 -1.32 22.13 -23.42
N GLN A 16 -1.41 23.15 -24.27
CA GLN A 16 -2.05 24.41 -23.90
C GLN A 16 -3.56 24.36 -24.18
N VAL A 17 -4.32 23.80 -23.22
CA VAL A 17 -5.78 23.57 -23.30
C VAL A 17 -6.57 24.89 -23.37
N THR A 18 -6.04 25.97 -22.79
CA THR A 18 -6.63 27.31 -22.75
C THR A 18 -5.77 28.28 -23.56
N GLY A 19 -5.87 28.23 -24.89
CA GLY A 19 -5.05 29.07 -25.76
C GLY A 19 -5.21 28.71 -27.23
N LYS A 20 -4.15 28.91 -28.03
CA LYS A 20 -4.13 28.65 -29.48
C LYS A 20 -4.50 27.19 -29.83
N ASN A 21 -4.21 26.23 -28.96
CA ASN A 21 -4.46 24.80 -29.18
C ASN A 21 -5.81 24.31 -28.64
N ARG A 22 -6.69 25.19 -28.13
CA ARG A 22 -7.98 24.82 -27.52
C ARG A 22 -8.86 23.95 -28.44
N TYR A 23 -8.88 24.22 -29.74
CA TYR A 23 -9.71 23.47 -30.70
C TYR A 23 -9.34 21.99 -30.83
N LYS A 24 -8.12 21.58 -30.44
CA LYS A 24 -7.66 20.17 -30.51
C LYS A 24 -8.19 19.31 -29.37
N TYR A 25 -8.64 19.93 -28.26
CA TYR A 25 -9.04 19.24 -27.03
C TYR A 25 -10.55 19.25 -26.78
N PHE A 26 -11.31 20.04 -27.54
CA PHE A 26 -12.77 20.10 -27.45
C PHE A 26 -13.40 19.63 -28.75
N THR A 27 -13.85 18.38 -28.77
CA THR A 27 -14.74 17.88 -29.82
C THR A 27 -16.18 18.05 -29.37
N ARG A 28 -16.99 18.81 -30.11
CA ARG A 28 -18.44 18.71 -29.94
C ARG A 28 -18.89 17.37 -30.51
N PRO A 29 -19.60 16.51 -29.76
CA PRO A 29 -20.18 15.32 -30.36
C PRO A 29 -21.13 15.78 -31.48
N ALA A 30 -20.95 15.24 -32.69
CA ALA A 30 -21.94 15.39 -33.75
C ALA A 30 -23.21 14.67 -33.29
N ILE A 31 -24.21 15.43 -32.85
CA ILE A 31 -25.52 14.91 -32.50
C ILE A 31 -26.25 14.72 -33.84
N PRO A 32 -26.49 13.49 -34.32
CA PRO A 32 -27.08 13.25 -35.64
C PRO A 32 -28.55 13.69 -35.74
N PHE A 33 -29.18 14.05 -34.62
CA PHE A 33 -30.54 14.56 -34.56
C PHE A 33 -30.60 15.81 -33.68
N VAL A 34 -30.23 16.96 -34.25
CA VAL A 34 -30.77 18.22 -33.75
C VAL A 34 -32.20 18.28 -34.25
N GLN A 35 -33.16 18.00 -33.37
CA GLN A 35 -34.57 18.19 -33.63
C GLN A 35 -34.75 19.67 -34.03
N GLN A 36 -34.97 19.94 -35.32
CA GLN A 36 -35.34 21.27 -35.77
C GLN A 36 -36.69 21.59 -35.14
N LEU A 37 -36.68 22.39 -34.08
CA LEU A 37 -37.90 22.96 -33.54
C LEU A 37 -38.55 23.78 -34.68
N PRO A 38 -39.83 23.57 -34.99
CA PRO A 38 -40.49 24.27 -36.08
C PRO A 38 -40.45 25.78 -35.83
N VAL A 39 -40.22 26.56 -36.88
CA VAL A 39 -40.10 28.03 -36.91
C VAL A 39 -41.25 28.73 -36.15
N ASN A 40 -42.41 28.10 -36.07
CA ASN A 40 -43.60 28.62 -35.40
C ASN A 40 -43.45 28.73 -33.86
N ALA A 41 -42.45 28.09 -33.24
CA ALA A 41 -42.20 28.17 -31.79
C ALA A 41 -41.28 29.34 -31.37
N VAL A 42 -40.66 30.05 -32.33
CA VAL A 42 -39.72 31.16 -32.04
C VAL A 42 -40.42 32.53 -32.02
N LEU A 43 -41.66 32.61 -32.48
CA LEU A 43 -42.40 33.88 -32.57
C LEU A 43 -43.08 34.35 -31.27
N ASP A 44 -43.04 33.56 -30.19
CA ASP A 44 -43.67 33.91 -28.91
C ASP A 44 -42.71 34.49 -27.86
N ILE A 45 -41.55 35.01 -28.28
CA ILE A 45 -40.66 35.77 -27.40
C ILE A 45 -40.97 37.28 -27.50
N SER A 46 -41.83 37.70 -26.58
CA SER A 46 -41.90 39.04 -25.96
C SER A 46 -42.61 40.21 -26.68
N LYS A 47 -43.87 40.45 -26.29
CA LYS A 47 -44.34 41.80 -25.95
C LYS A 47 -44.07 42.01 -24.46
N GLY A 48 -42.89 42.52 -24.13
CA GLY A 48 -42.54 42.80 -22.74
C GLY A 48 -41.21 43.51 -22.58
N SER A 49 -41.28 44.79 -22.22
CA SER A 49 -40.22 45.67 -21.70
C SER A 49 -38.98 45.88 -22.57
N SER A 50 -38.94 47.02 -23.24
CA SER A 50 -37.70 47.69 -23.66
C SER A 50 -37.05 48.41 -22.48
N PRO A 51 -35.79 48.11 -22.13
CA PRO A 51 -34.93 49.07 -21.47
C PRO A 51 -34.09 49.79 -22.53
N THR A 52 -34.42 51.06 -22.71
CA THR A 52 -33.51 52.10 -23.22
C THR A 52 -32.17 52.03 -22.50
N ASN A 53 -31.10 51.72 -23.24
CA ASN A 53 -29.74 52.24 -23.08
C ASN A 53 -28.82 51.52 -24.09
N PHE A 54 -28.87 51.96 -25.35
CA PHE A 54 -27.77 51.70 -26.28
C PHE A 54 -26.74 52.80 -26.03
N ALA A 55 -25.71 52.47 -25.24
CA ALA A 55 -24.47 53.23 -25.26
C ALA A 55 -23.84 53.05 -26.65
N GLU A 56 -23.54 54.16 -27.32
CA GLU A 56 -22.73 54.18 -28.54
C GLU A 56 -21.33 53.66 -28.21
N LEU A 57 -21.13 52.35 -28.34
CA LEU A 57 -19.80 51.77 -28.43
C LEU A 57 -19.28 52.07 -29.83
N ASN A 58 -18.30 52.97 -29.89
CA ASN A 58 -17.43 53.16 -31.05
C ASN A 58 -16.85 51.79 -31.46
N GLU A 59 -17.50 51.11 -32.39
CA GLU A 59 -16.94 49.97 -33.11
C GLU A 59 -15.86 50.50 -34.06
N GLN A 60 -14.67 50.71 -33.52
CA GLN A 60 -13.47 50.73 -34.34
C GLN A 60 -13.38 49.36 -35.00
N PHE A 61 -13.79 49.30 -36.27
CA PHE A 61 -13.65 48.12 -37.13
C PHE A 61 -12.22 47.58 -36.98
N LEU A 62 -12.09 46.47 -36.27
CA LEU A 62 -10.85 45.70 -36.28
C LEU A 62 -10.60 45.28 -37.74
N PRO A 63 -9.34 45.32 -38.22
CA PRO A 63 -9.04 44.99 -39.61
C PRO A 63 -9.59 43.60 -39.94
N ILE A 64 -10.58 43.56 -40.83
CA ILE A 64 -11.19 42.32 -41.31
C ILE A 64 -10.12 41.60 -42.13
N ARG A 65 -9.48 40.61 -41.50
CA ARG A 65 -8.54 39.74 -42.19
C ARG A 65 -9.33 38.65 -42.89
N THR A 66 -9.43 38.75 -44.21
CA THR A 66 -9.96 37.68 -45.06
C THR A 66 -9.01 36.50 -44.97
N VAL A 67 -9.42 35.44 -44.25
CA VAL A 67 -8.68 34.18 -44.18
C VAL A 67 -9.38 33.21 -45.12
N GLY A 68 -8.75 32.91 -46.25
CA GLY A 68 -9.17 31.82 -47.11
C GLY A 68 -8.98 30.51 -46.35
N VAL A 69 -10.07 29.90 -45.90
CA VAL A 69 -10.06 28.54 -45.37
C VAL A 69 -10.37 27.63 -46.55
N GLN A 70 -9.36 26.94 -47.05
CA GLN A 70 -9.58 25.82 -47.97
C GLN A 70 -10.16 24.68 -47.14
N THR A 71 -11.42 24.33 -47.38
CA THR A 71 -12.03 23.16 -46.78
C THR A 71 -11.43 21.91 -47.44
N ASP A 72 -10.74 21.08 -46.68
CA ASP A 72 -10.30 19.74 -47.14
C ASP A 72 -11.49 18.77 -47.37
N PHE A 73 -12.71 19.22 -47.05
CA PHE A 73 -13.94 18.51 -47.36
C PHE A 73 -14.25 18.65 -48.84
N ARG A 74 -14.16 17.52 -49.53
CA ARG A 74 -14.68 17.34 -50.89
C ARG A 74 -16.19 17.63 -50.85
N ASP A 75 -16.67 18.45 -51.77
CA ASP A 75 -18.07 18.88 -51.93
C ASP A 75 -19.03 17.74 -52.35
N SER A 76 -18.90 16.55 -51.76
CA SER A 76 -19.70 15.36 -52.11
C SER A 76 -21.19 15.51 -51.81
N GLU A 77 -21.56 16.44 -50.91
CA GLU A 77 -22.97 16.74 -50.61
C GLU A 77 -23.63 17.66 -51.65
N THR A 78 -22.85 18.30 -52.53
CA THR A 78 -23.37 19.13 -53.64
C THR A 78 -23.66 18.33 -54.91
N GLN A 79 -23.42 17.02 -54.90
CA GLN A 79 -23.64 16.15 -56.05
C GLN A 79 -25.13 15.83 -56.21
N THR A 80 -25.81 16.56 -57.09
CA THR A 80 -27.20 16.32 -57.46
C THR A 80 -27.38 15.01 -58.22
N GLU A 81 -28.58 14.41 -58.15
CA GLU A 81 -28.95 13.29 -59.02
C GLU A 81 -28.73 13.68 -60.50
N PRO A 82 -28.22 12.78 -61.36
CA PRO A 82 -28.08 13.06 -62.77
C PRO A 82 -29.44 13.43 -63.38
N TYR A 83 -29.47 14.50 -64.18
CA TYR A 83 -30.69 15.04 -64.77
C TYR A 83 -31.39 14.01 -65.67
N SER A 84 -32.67 13.73 -65.39
CA SER A 84 -33.53 12.89 -66.21
C SER A 84 -34.51 13.76 -67.02
N PRO A 85 -34.44 13.77 -68.37
CA PRO A 85 -35.30 14.60 -69.21
C PRO A 85 -36.76 14.10 -69.22
N GLU A 86 -37.68 15.02 -69.48
CA GLU A 86 -39.10 14.70 -69.72
C GLU A 86 -39.28 13.96 -71.05
N TYR A 87 -40.23 13.01 -71.10
CA TYR A 87 -40.49 12.19 -72.29
C TYR A 87 -41.98 12.23 -72.67
N VAL A 88 -42.26 12.07 -73.97
CA VAL A 88 -43.64 11.99 -74.51
C VAL A 88 -43.86 10.61 -75.12
N VAL A 89 -44.95 9.96 -74.71
CA VAL A 89 -45.29 8.59 -75.13
C VAL A 89 -46.42 8.62 -76.16
N ARG A 90 -46.31 7.86 -77.25
CA ARG A 90 -47.39 7.73 -78.24
C ARG A 90 -48.56 6.93 -77.64
N PRO A 91 -49.82 7.32 -77.88
CA PRO A 91 -50.97 6.57 -77.39
C PRO A 91 -50.96 5.15 -77.95
N GLY A 92 -50.94 4.15 -77.06
CA GLY A 92 -50.89 2.73 -77.40
C GLY A 92 -49.51 2.07 -77.39
N SER A 93 -48.42 2.82 -77.19
CA SER A 93 -47.06 2.27 -77.02
C SER A 93 -46.58 2.52 -75.60
N ALA A 94 -46.38 1.49 -74.78
CA ALA A 94 -45.81 1.61 -73.43
C ALA A 94 -44.42 0.94 -73.40
N PRO A 95 -43.32 1.71 -73.55
CA PRO A 95 -41.97 1.13 -73.55
C PRO A 95 -41.57 0.61 -72.15
N GLU A 96 -40.92 -0.57 -72.12
CA GLU A 96 -40.46 -1.23 -70.89
C GLU A 96 -39.54 -0.33 -70.04
N LEU A 97 -38.75 0.54 -70.67
CA LEU A 97 -37.84 1.43 -69.95
C LEU A 97 -38.56 2.38 -68.97
N LEU A 98 -39.82 2.75 -69.25
CA LEU A 98 -40.58 3.64 -68.38
C LEU A 98 -41.08 2.97 -67.10
N THR A 99 -41.19 1.63 -67.09
CA THR A 99 -41.53 0.90 -65.86
C THR A 99 -40.36 0.92 -64.86
N LEU A 100 -39.14 1.18 -65.35
CA LEU A 100 -37.91 1.27 -64.55
C LEU A 100 -37.56 2.71 -64.14
N ALA A 101 -38.43 3.69 -64.41
CA ALA A 101 -38.18 5.10 -64.05
C ALA A 101 -37.98 5.34 -62.54
N ALA A 102 -38.40 4.38 -61.69
CA ALA A 102 -38.18 4.42 -60.25
C ALA A 102 -36.72 4.10 -59.85
N LEU A 103 -35.95 3.40 -60.70
CA LEU A 103 -34.55 3.10 -60.47
C LEU A 103 -33.69 4.30 -60.85
N LYS A 104 -32.88 4.77 -59.91
CA LYS A 104 -32.00 5.92 -60.08
C LYS A 104 -30.59 5.60 -59.60
N PHE A 105 -29.62 6.44 -59.97
CA PHE A 105 -28.25 6.32 -59.47
C PHE A 105 -28.24 6.41 -57.94
N GLY A 106 -27.66 5.41 -57.26
CA GLY A 106 -27.69 5.29 -55.79
C GLY A 106 -29.01 4.76 -55.21
N ARG A 107 -30.05 4.60 -56.04
CA ARG A 107 -31.34 3.99 -55.70
C ARG A 107 -31.68 2.90 -56.74
N GLY A 108 -30.85 1.87 -56.75
CA GLY A 108 -31.00 0.67 -57.57
C GLY A 108 -30.33 0.71 -58.96
N LEU A 109 -29.43 1.66 -59.19
CA LEU A 109 -28.36 1.52 -60.19
C LEU A 109 -27.00 1.79 -59.53
N PRO A 110 -25.93 1.04 -59.89
CA PRO A 110 -25.86 -0.02 -60.90
C PRO A 110 -26.68 -1.26 -60.53
N ALA A 111 -27.28 -1.90 -61.55
CA ALA A 111 -28.25 -2.97 -61.35
C ALA A 111 -27.63 -4.20 -60.66
N GLY A 112 -28.14 -4.56 -59.49
CA GLY A 112 -27.84 -5.79 -58.78
C GLY A 112 -28.79 -6.95 -59.14
N LEU A 113 -28.56 -8.12 -58.55
CA LEU A 113 -29.37 -9.32 -58.80
C LEU A 113 -30.86 -9.10 -58.51
N ALA A 114 -31.21 -8.39 -57.42
CA ALA A 114 -32.60 -8.12 -57.05
C ALA A 114 -33.34 -7.25 -58.09
N GLU A 115 -32.66 -6.24 -58.65
CA GLU A 115 -33.25 -5.40 -59.70
C GLU A 115 -33.41 -6.17 -61.01
N VAL A 116 -32.44 -7.03 -61.36
CA VAL A 116 -32.55 -7.90 -62.53
C VAL A 116 -33.73 -8.86 -62.38
N GLU A 117 -33.87 -9.53 -61.23
CA GLU A 117 -35.01 -10.41 -60.94
C GLU A 117 -36.34 -9.65 -60.99
N MET A 118 -36.40 -8.42 -60.47
CA MET A 118 -37.59 -7.57 -60.56
C MET A 118 -37.96 -7.28 -62.02
N ILE A 119 -36.98 -6.95 -62.87
CA ILE A 119 -37.17 -6.69 -64.30
C ILE A 119 -37.68 -7.94 -65.03
N GLU A 120 -37.07 -9.10 -64.76
CA GLU A 120 -37.49 -10.38 -65.35
C GLU A 120 -38.92 -10.75 -64.94
N ARG A 121 -39.30 -10.52 -63.67
CA ARG A 121 -40.68 -10.70 -63.21
C ARG A 121 -41.65 -9.74 -63.90
N ALA A 122 -41.30 -8.47 -64.08
CA ALA A 122 -42.13 -7.51 -64.80
C ALA A 122 -42.36 -7.94 -66.25
N ARG A 123 -41.33 -8.45 -66.92
CA ARG A 123 -41.44 -9.01 -68.27
C ARG A 123 -42.31 -10.27 -68.31
N ALA A 124 -42.12 -11.19 -67.37
CA ALA A 124 -42.94 -12.39 -67.24
C ALA A 124 -44.41 -12.03 -67.01
N LYS A 125 -44.70 -11.01 -66.20
CA LYS A 125 -46.04 -10.47 -65.98
C LYS A 125 -46.65 -9.91 -67.26
N HIS A 126 -45.91 -9.09 -68.02
CA HIS A 126 -46.40 -8.57 -69.30
C HIS A 126 -46.65 -9.66 -70.34
N ALA A 127 -45.75 -10.66 -70.44
CA ALA A 127 -45.94 -11.82 -71.30
C ALA A 127 -47.20 -12.61 -70.91
N TRP A 128 -47.45 -12.78 -69.61
CA TRP A 128 -48.66 -13.41 -69.09
C TRP A 128 -49.91 -12.57 -69.34
N GLU A 129 -49.87 -11.25 -69.16
CA GLU A 129 -50.99 -10.33 -69.45
C GLU A 129 -51.42 -10.41 -70.93
N ALA A 130 -50.45 -10.60 -71.84
CA ALA A 130 -50.72 -10.81 -73.27
C ALA A 130 -51.45 -12.14 -73.56
N THR A 131 -51.35 -13.14 -72.68
CA THR A 131 -52.08 -14.42 -72.81
C THR A 131 -53.53 -14.35 -72.34
N LEU A 132 -53.95 -13.25 -71.69
CA LEU A 132 -55.30 -13.13 -71.15
C LEU A 132 -56.35 -12.95 -72.26
N PRO A 133 -57.56 -13.54 -72.10
CA PRO A 133 -58.67 -13.29 -73.02
C PRO A 133 -58.98 -11.79 -73.16
N PRO A 134 -59.31 -11.30 -74.37
CA PRO A 134 -59.62 -9.88 -74.59
C PRO A 134 -60.86 -9.45 -73.80
N LEU A 135 -60.94 -8.17 -73.44
CA LEU A 135 -62.04 -7.61 -72.64
C LEU A 135 -63.40 -7.68 -73.35
N SER A 136 -63.42 -7.79 -74.67
CA SER A 136 -64.62 -7.78 -75.51
C SER A 136 -65.42 -9.08 -75.47
N ASP A 137 -64.82 -10.21 -75.06
CA ASP A 137 -65.52 -11.51 -75.03
C ASP A 137 -66.14 -11.79 -73.64
N HIS A 138 -67.46 -11.65 -73.55
CA HIS A 138 -68.22 -11.83 -72.31
C HIS A 138 -68.22 -13.29 -71.80
N ALA A 139 -68.07 -14.29 -72.68
CA ALA A 139 -68.09 -15.70 -72.29
C ALA A 139 -66.80 -16.14 -71.55
N GLN A 140 -65.68 -15.44 -71.78
CA GLN A 140 -64.38 -15.76 -71.18
C GLN A 140 -64.02 -14.87 -69.99
N ARG A 141 -64.93 -13.97 -69.59
CA ARG A 141 -64.73 -13.02 -68.48
C ARG A 141 -64.42 -13.71 -67.15
N GLU A 142 -65.11 -14.80 -66.83
CA GLU A 142 -64.86 -15.55 -65.59
C GLU A 142 -63.49 -16.24 -65.61
N LYS A 143 -63.07 -16.76 -66.78
CA LYS A 143 -61.75 -17.37 -66.95
C LYS A 143 -60.65 -16.33 -66.73
N ARG A 144 -60.80 -15.14 -67.32
CA ARG A 144 -59.89 -14.00 -67.09
C ARG A 144 -59.83 -13.61 -65.62
N LYS A 145 -60.98 -13.50 -64.94
CA LYS A 145 -61.02 -13.18 -63.50
C LYS A 145 -60.25 -14.21 -62.67
N LYS A 146 -60.48 -15.50 -62.90
CA LYS A 146 -59.77 -16.59 -62.20
C LYS A 146 -58.26 -16.55 -62.46
N MET A 147 -57.85 -16.29 -63.70
CA MET A 147 -56.43 -16.13 -64.04
C MET A 147 -55.81 -14.93 -63.30
N MET A 148 -56.49 -13.78 -63.28
CA MET A 148 -56.04 -12.59 -62.54
C MET A 148 -55.90 -12.87 -61.04
N GLU A 149 -56.92 -13.43 -60.40
CA GLU A 149 -56.85 -13.74 -58.97
C GLU A 149 -55.75 -14.77 -58.64
N ALA A 150 -55.50 -15.75 -59.53
CA ALA A 150 -54.43 -16.72 -59.34
C ALA A 150 -53.04 -16.05 -59.43
N MET A 151 -52.85 -15.17 -60.41
CA MET A 151 -51.60 -14.41 -60.55
C MET A 151 -51.39 -13.45 -59.38
N GLU A 152 -52.43 -12.75 -58.94
CA GLU A 152 -52.38 -11.90 -57.74
C GLU A 152 -51.96 -12.70 -56.51
N ARG A 153 -52.55 -13.87 -56.26
CA ARG A 153 -52.14 -14.74 -55.12
C ARG A 153 -50.67 -15.12 -55.20
N ASN A 154 -50.16 -15.41 -56.40
CA ASN A 154 -48.73 -15.73 -56.59
C ASN A 154 -47.84 -14.50 -56.31
N GLU A 155 -48.22 -13.31 -56.74
CA GLU A 155 -47.51 -12.06 -56.43
C GLU A 155 -47.53 -11.74 -54.93
N TRP A 156 -48.67 -11.97 -54.26
CA TRP A 156 -48.79 -11.83 -52.81
C TRP A 156 -47.91 -12.83 -52.07
N ALA A 157 -47.91 -14.10 -52.47
CA ALA A 157 -47.04 -15.12 -51.88
C ALA A 157 -45.56 -14.78 -52.06
N PHE A 158 -45.19 -14.23 -53.22
CA PHE A 158 -43.82 -13.80 -53.48
C PHE A 158 -43.39 -12.63 -52.58
N ARG A 159 -44.24 -11.61 -52.42
CA ARG A 159 -43.98 -10.50 -51.49
C ARG A 159 -43.88 -10.96 -50.04
N GLU A 160 -44.72 -11.92 -49.64
CA GLU A 160 -44.67 -12.49 -48.30
C GLU A 160 -43.32 -13.15 -48.03
N GLN A 161 -42.78 -13.92 -49.00
CA GLN A 161 -41.45 -14.52 -48.90
C GLN A 161 -40.33 -13.48 -48.79
N GLU A 162 -40.43 -12.35 -49.49
CA GLU A 162 -39.45 -11.26 -49.35
C GLU A 162 -39.51 -10.63 -47.95
N ILE A 163 -40.72 -10.42 -47.43
CA ILE A 163 -40.93 -9.91 -46.08
C ILE A 163 -40.38 -10.89 -45.04
N GLU A 164 -40.64 -12.19 -45.21
CA GLU A 164 -40.13 -13.25 -44.33
C GLU A 164 -38.60 -13.24 -44.29
N LYS A 165 -37.91 -13.22 -45.44
CA LYS A 165 -36.45 -13.12 -45.52
C LYS A 165 -35.91 -11.88 -44.79
N LEU A 166 -36.56 -10.73 -44.96
CA LEU A 166 -36.17 -9.50 -44.27
C LEU A 166 -36.37 -9.61 -42.75
N GLN A 167 -37.45 -10.27 -42.32
CA GLN A 167 -37.71 -10.52 -40.91
C GLN A 167 -36.70 -11.50 -40.31
N GLU A 168 -36.33 -12.56 -41.02
CA GLU A 168 -35.29 -13.52 -40.62
C GLU A 168 -33.95 -12.83 -40.39
N ILE A 169 -33.51 -11.99 -41.34
CA ILE A 169 -32.27 -11.21 -41.21
C ILE A 169 -32.34 -10.27 -39.99
N ARG A 170 -33.46 -9.59 -39.79
CA ARG A 170 -33.66 -8.72 -38.61
C ARG A 170 -33.62 -9.52 -37.32
N LEU A 171 -34.23 -10.71 -37.29
CA LEU A 171 -34.26 -11.60 -36.14
C LEU A 171 -32.85 -12.10 -35.81
N GLU A 172 -32.05 -12.48 -36.81
CA GLU A 172 -30.66 -12.87 -36.62
C GLU A 172 -29.84 -11.74 -35.99
N VAL A 173 -29.99 -10.51 -36.48
CA VAL A 173 -29.33 -9.34 -35.88
C VAL A 173 -29.78 -9.13 -34.44
N LEU A 174 -31.07 -9.24 -34.14
CA LEU A 174 -31.59 -9.11 -32.77
C LEU A 174 -31.05 -10.19 -31.84
N LEU A 175 -30.96 -11.45 -32.29
CA LEU A 175 -30.39 -12.55 -31.54
C LEU A 175 -28.93 -12.27 -31.20
N ASN A 176 -28.15 -11.81 -32.17
CA ASN A 176 -26.75 -11.44 -31.98
C ASN A 176 -26.60 -10.30 -30.95
N LEU A 177 -27.45 -9.27 -31.03
CA LEU A 177 -27.45 -8.17 -30.06
C LEU A 177 -27.85 -8.62 -28.66
N LEU A 178 -28.81 -9.53 -28.55
CA LEU A 178 -29.25 -10.11 -27.29
C LEU A 178 -28.11 -10.92 -26.65
N SER A 179 -27.45 -11.78 -27.41
CA SER A 179 -26.28 -12.54 -26.96
C SER A 179 -25.16 -11.63 -26.45
N GLN A 180 -24.85 -10.54 -27.19
CA GLN A 180 -23.86 -9.56 -26.74
C GLN A 180 -24.27 -8.84 -25.45
N ARG A 181 -25.55 -8.51 -25.30
CA ARG A 181 -26.08 -7.89 -24.08
C ARG A 181 -25.96 -8.84 -22.88
N GLU A 182 -26.30 -10.11 -23.06
CA GLU A 182 -26.18 -11.13 -22.02
C GLU A 182 -24.73 -11.37 -21.61
N ALA A 183 -23.81 -11.47 -22.58
CA ALA A 183 -22.38 -11.59 -22.31
C ALA A 183 -21.86 -10.41 -21.47
N LYS A 184 -22.20 -9.17 -21.86
CA LYS A 184 -21.84 -7.96 -21.10
C LYS A 184 -22.43 -7.98 -19.69
N GLN A 185 -23.70 -8.39 -19.55
CA GLN A 185 -24.34 -8.51 -18.24
C GLN A 185 -23.63 -9.55 -17.36
N GLN A 186 -23.25 -10.69 -17.93
CA GLN A 186 -22.54 -11.74 -17.23
C GLN A 186 -21.15 -11.29 -16.77
N GLU A 187 -20.40 -10.58 -17.62
CA GLU A 187 -19.13 -9.98 -17.22
C GLU A 187 -19.27 -9.03 -16.03
N MET A 188 -20.33 -8.20 -16.03
CA MET A 188 -20.60 -7.29 -14.91
C MET A 188 -20.99 -8.05 -13.64
N ASN A 189 -21.76 -9.13 -13.77
CA ASN A 189 -22.11 -9.99 -12.64
C ASN A 189 -20.89 -10.68 -12.05
N VAL A 190 -20.00 -11.24 -12.89
CA VAL A 190 -18.74 -11.87 -12.45
C VAL A 190 -17.89 -10.85 -11.68
N LYS A 191 -17.68 -9.64 -12.22
CA LYS A 191 -16.95 -8.56 -11.53
C LYS A 191 -17.55 -8.21 -10.17
N ARG A 192 -18.89 -8.18 -10.05
CA ARG A 192 -19.57 -7.94 -8.77
C ARG A 192 -19.32 -9.06 -7.77
N VAL A 193 -19.42 -10.31 -8.21
CA VAL A 193 -19.13 -11.49 -7.39
C VAL A 193 -17.67 -11.49 -6.92
N ASP A 194 -16.72 -11.19 -7.81
CA ASP A 194 -15.29 -11.13 -7.47
C ASP A 194 -14.98 -10.02 -6.46
N ALA A 195 -15.63 -8.87 -6.58
CA ALA A 195 -15.51 -7.77 -5.61
C ALA A 195 -16.05 -8.15 -4.22
N ILE A 196 -17.14 -8.93 -4.16
CA ILE A 196 -17.67 -9.44 -2.90
C ILE A 196 -16.73 -10.51 -2.34
N TRP A 197 -16.28 -11.44 -3.18
CA TRP A 197 -15.39 -12.53 -2.81
C TRP A 197 -14.07 -12.01 -2.24
N SER A 198 -13.44 -11.02 -2.89
CA SER A 198 -12.19 -10.41 -2.42
C SER A 198 -12.36 -9.75 -1.04
N LYS A 199 -13.46 -9.04 -0.79
CA LYS A 199 -13.77 -8.45 0.53
C LYS A 199 -13.96 -9.53 1.60
N VAL A 200 -14.71 -10.58 1.30
CA VAL A 200 -14.91 -11.71 2.23
C VAL A 200 -13.58 -12.41 2.51
N GLN A 201 -12.76 -12.61 1.49
CA GLN A 201 -11.45 -13.22 1.61
C GLN A 201 -10.50 -12.39 2.47
N GLN A 202 -10.49 -11.06 2.31
CA GLN A 202 -9.71 -10.17 3.17
C GLN A 202 -10.14 -10.27 4.64
N ARG A 203 -11.45 -10.27 4.91
CA ARG A 203 -11.98 -10.46 6.28
C ARG A 203 -11.54 -11.80 6.86
N LYS A 204 -11.61 -12.88 6.08
CA LYS A 204 -11.12 -14.22 6.46
C LYS A 204 -9.62 -14.19 6.78
N VAL A 205 -8.79 -13.59 5.94
CA VAL A 205 -7.34 -13.48 6.17
C VAL A 205 -7.03 -12.70 7.44
N MET A 206 -7.73 -11.59 7.69
CA MET A 206 -7.56 -10.79 8.90
C MET A 206 -7.98 -11.57 10.16
N ALA A 207 -9.08 -12.32 10.10
CA ALA A 207 -9.52 -13.19 11.19
C ALA A 207 -8.48 -14.30 11.47
N ILE A 208 -7.98 -14.97 10.43
CA ILE A 208 -6.93 -15.99 10.56
C ILE A 208 -5.66 -15.39 11.18
N LYS A 209 -5.26 -14.17 10.76
CA LYS A 209 -4.10 -13.47 11.34
C LYS A 209 -4.31 -13.22 12.83
N ARG A 210 -5.50 -12.77 13.24
CA ARG A 210 -5.85 -12.56 14.65
C ARG A 210 -5.73 -13.86 15.46
N ILE A 211 -6.34 -14.94 14.97
CA ILE A 211 -6.27 -16.27 15.60
C ILE A 211 -4.81 -16.73 15.73
N ARG A 212 -3.98 -16.54 14.70
CA ARG A 212 -2.55 -16.89 14.75
C ARG A 212 -1.78 -16.08 15.80
N LEU A 213 -2.03 -14.77 15.88
CA LEU A 213 -1.39 -13.92 16.88
C LEU A 213 -1.81 -14.28 18.31
N GLU A 214 -3.09 -14.57 18.52
CA GLU A 214 -3.61 -15.06 19.79
C GLU A 214 -2.97 -16.40 20.15
N HIS A 215 -2.91 -17.34 19.21
CA HIS A 215 -2.25 -18.63 19.39
C HIS A 215 -0.78 -18.48 19.79
N ILE A 216 -0.01 -17.63 19.09
CA ILE A 216 1.39 -17.34 19.44
C ILE A 216 1.50 -16.71 20.83
N LYS A 217 0.59 -15.78 21.18
CA LYS A 217 0.56 -15.14 22.51
C LYS A 217 0.28 -16.17 23.60
N GLU A 218 -0.68 -17.06 23.41
CA GLU A 218 -0.99 -18.13 24.36
C GLU A 218 0.15 -19.13 24.48
N ILE A 219 0.81 -19.53 23.38
CA ILE A 219 2.03 -20.35 23.43
C ILE A 219 3.13 -19.64 24.25
N ARG A 220 3.36 -18.35 24.02
CA ARG A 220 4.37 -17.58 24.79
C ARG A 220 4.03 -17.52 26.28
N LYS A 221 2.75 -17.35 26.64
CA LYS A 221 2.30 -17.42 28.04
C LYS A 221 2.49 -18.81 28.65
N LEU A 222 2.12 -19.86 27.92
CA LEU A 222 2.27 -21.24 28.38
C LEU A 222 3.73 -21.63 28.56
N THR A 223 4.60 -21.26 27.62
CA THR A 223 6.05 -21.47 27.75
C THR A 223 6.65 -20.71 28.93
N ALA A 224 6.21 -19.47 29.19
CA ALA A 224 6.63 -18.72 30.37
C ALA A 224 6.14 -19.36 31.68
N LYS A 225 4.88 -19.80 31.75
CA LYS A 225 4.34 -20.56 32.90
C LYS A 225 5.08 -21.88 33.11
N ARG A 226 5.44 -22.59 32.04
CA ARG A 226 6.22 -23.84 32.11
C ARG A 226 7.61 -23.62 32.68
N ARG A 227 8.23 -22.44 32.50
CA ARG A 227 9.53 -22.12 33.11
C ARG A 227 9.43 -21.99 34.63
N ASN A 228 8.29 -21.57 35.16
CA ASN A 228 8.05 -21.40 36.59
C ASN A 228 6.78 -22.16 37.01
N VAL A 229 6.86 -23.49 36.99
CA VAL A 229 5.74 -24.39 37.30
C VAL A 229 5.28 -24.23 38.76
N GLU A 230 6.23 -24.00 39.67
CA GLU A 230 5.97 -23.84 41.10
C GLU A 230 5.33 -22.48 41.46
N GLY A 231 5.32 -21.52 40.53
CA GLY A 231 4.77 -20.18 40.75
C GLY A 231 5.54 -19.35 41.77
N ARG A 232 6.76 -19.75 42.13
CA ARG A 232 7.59 -19.03 43.11
C ARG A 232 8.18 -17.78 42.47
N LEU A 233 8.20 -16.67 43.20
CA LEU A 233 8.83 -15.44 42.73
C LEU A 233 10.36 -15.60 42.76
N GLU A 234 10.96 -15.93 41.61
CA GLU A 234 12.42 -15.95 41.47
C GLU A 234 12.95 -14.51 41.41
N ARG A 235 13.72 -14.11 42.42
CA ARG A 235 14.52 -12.89 42.36
C ARG A 235 15.88 -13.26 41.76
N PRO A 236 16.25 -12.72 40.58
CA PRO A 236 17.57 -12.94 40.04
C PRO A 236 18.63 -12.42 41.02
N GLY A 237 19.79 -13.09 41.07
CA GLY A 237 20.91 -12.63 41.87
C GLY A 237 21.52 -11.36 41.25
N LEU A 238 22.13 -10.51 42.08
CA LEU A 238 22.73 -9.24 41.65
C LEU A 238 23.71 -9.43 40.47
N ILE A 239 24.59 -10.42 40.55
CA ILE A 239 25.57 -10.72 39.50
C ILE A 239 24.87 -11.05 38.18
N GLN A 240 23.73 -11.76 38.24
CA GLN A 240 22.99 -12.17 37.05
C GLN A 240 22.22 -11.01 36.41
N ASP A 241 21.75 -10.06 37.23
CA ASP A 241 21.17 -8.81 36.73
C ASP A 241 22.21 -7.95 35.99
N TYR A 242 23.43 -7.85 36.51
CA TYR A 242 24.50 -7.11 35.83
C TYR A 242 25.10 -7.86 34.63
N ALA A 243 24.98 -9.18 34.58
CA ALA A 243 25.41 -9.99 33.44
C ALA A 243 24.46 -9.88 32.23
N ASN A 244 23.18 -9.58 32.46
CA ASN A 244 22.18 -9.44 31.40
C ASN A 244 21.84 -7.97 31.13
N TYR A 245 22.24 -7.43 29.97
CA TYR A 245 21.90 -6.06 29.57
C TYR A 245 20.40 -5.80 29.39
N GLY A 246 19.58 -6.84 29.25
CA GLY A 246 18.12 -6.73 29.25
C GLY A 246 17.48 -6.74 30.64
N SER A 247 18.28 -6.75 31.72
CA SER A 247 17.78 -6.70 33.09
C SER A 247 17.23 -5.32 33.45
N GLN A 248 16.53 -5.26 34.59
CA GLN A 248 15.97 -4.02 35.11
C GLN A 248 17.03 -2.96 35.44
N VAL A 249 18.27 -3.36 35.72
CA VAL A 249 19.37 -2.45 36.08
C VAL A 249 19.72 -1.53 34.90
N TYR A 250 19.79 -2.10 33.69
CA TYR A 250 20.15 -1.35 32.48
C TYR A 250 18.92 -0.87 31.69
N ALA A 251 17.84 -1.67 31.67
CA ALA A 251 16.63 -1.40 30.91
C ALA A 251 15.38 -1.53 31.81
N PRO A 252 15.14 -0.55 32.71
CA PRO A 252 13.99 -0.60 33.60
C PRO A 252 12.69 -0.48 32.81
N ILE A 253 11.70 -1.29 33.19
CA ILE A 253 10.37 -1.28 32.57
C ILE A 253 9.56 -0.13 33.16
N ALA A 254 8.95 0.70 32.31
CA ALA A 254 8.20 1.91 32.73
C ALA A 254 7.13 1.66 33.80
N ARG A 255 6.48 0.48 33.82
CA ARG A 255 5.49 0.11 34.85
C ARG A 255 6.05 0.06 36.29
N ILE A 256 7.37 -0.01 36.43
CA ILE A 256 8.07 -0.01 37.73
C ILE A 256 8.26 1.43 38.24
N GLY A 257 8.14 2.43 37.36
CA GLY A 257 8.31 3.84 37.71
C GLY A 257 9.76 4.29 37.84
N GLN A 258 10.73 3.44 37.48
CA GLN A 258 12.15 3.77 37.49
C GLN A 258 12.57 4.28 36.11
N PHE A 259 12.82 5.59 36.01
CA PHE A 259 13.29 6.25 34.80
C PHE A 259 14.69 6.80 35.07
N PRO A 260 15.76 6.26 34.46
CA PRO A 260 17.13 6.64 34.79
C PRO A 260 17.41 8.13 34.52
N ASP A 261 16.79 8.70 33.49
CA ASP A 261 17.06 10.07 33.05
C ASP A 261 16.22 11.14 33.76
N GLN A 262 15.21 10.75 34.57
CA GLN A 262 14.24 11.70 35.13
C GLN A 262 14.86 12.72 36.10
N ASN A 263 15.97 12.37 36.76
CA ASN A 263 16.69 13.24 37.70
C ASN A 263 18.11 13.61 37.21
N SER A 264 18.40 13.42 35.93
CA SER A 264 19.74 13.68 35.36
C SER A 264 20.22 15.12 35.60
N GLU A 265 19.32 16.11 35.51
CA GLU A 265 19.60 17.53 35.77
C GLU A 265 20.12 17.81 37.20
N ARG A 266 19.82 16.95 38.20
CA ARG A 266 20.32 17.13 39.57
C ARG A 266 21.84 16.94 39.68
N PHE A 267 22.42 16.18 38.77
CA PHE A 267 23.86 15.90 38.74
C PHE A 267 24.61 16.87 37.82
N ILE A 268 23.89 17.73 37.08
CA ILE A 268 24.51 18.76 36.27
C ILE A 268 24.93 19.90 37.18
N VAL A 269 26.21 19.94 37.53
CA VAL A 269 26.79 21.00 38.35
C VAL A 269 26.93 22.27 37.51
N LYS A 270 25.91 23.13 37.56
CA LYS A 270 25.95 24.49 36.98
C LYS A 270 26.47 25.46 38.04
N SER A 271 27.80 25.62 38.10
CA SER A 271 28.45 26.50 39.07
C SER A 271 29.14 27.67 38.39
N ARG A 272 28.90 28.90 38.89
CA ARG A 272 29.65 30.11 38.48
C ARG A 272 31.15 29.93 38.69
N PHE A 273 31.53 29.16 39.71
CA PHE A 273 32.92 28.90 40.04
C PHE A 273 33.67 28.08 38.98
N LEU A 274 32.96 27.30 38.15
CA LEU A 274 33.57 26.47 37.11
C LEU A 274 33.56 27.15 35.74
N SER A 275 32.71 28.16 35.52
CA SER A 275 32.56 28.83 34.23
C SER A 275 33.40 30.09 34.07
N THR A 276 33.87 30.69 35.18
CA THR A 276 34.60 31.95 35.17
C THR A 276 35.97 31.79 35.83
N PHE A 277 36.98 32.45 35.30
CA PHE A 277 38.33 32.45 35.88
C PHE A 277 38.34 33.01 37.31
N ASN A 278 37.65 34.13 37.54
CA ASN A 278 37.51 34.69 38.89
C ASN A 278 36.83 33.71 39.84
N GLY A 279 35.87 32.92 39.35
CA GLY A 279 35.23 31.88 40.14
C GLY A 279 36.17 30.71 40.49
N LEU A 280 37.15 30.40 39.65
CA LEU A 280 38.19 29.42 39.97
C LEU A 280 39.16 29.95 41.03
N LEU A 281 39.51 31.24 40.97
CA LEU A 281 40.33 31.89 42.01
C LEU A 281 39.59 31.93 43.36
N GLU A 282 38.30 32.28 43.37
CA GLU A 282 37.46 32.22 44.58
C GLU A 282 37.39 30.80 45.16
N LEU A 283 37.37 29.76 44.30
CA LEU A 283 37.46 28.37 44.73
C LEU A 283 38.83 28.01 45.30
N GLU A 284 39.91 28.48 44.68
CA GLU A 284 41.28 28.27 45.14
C GLU A 284 41.50 28.91 46.51
N GLU A 285 40.99 30.13 46.71
CA GLU A 285 41.06 30.85 47.99
C GLU A 285 40.19 30.22 49.08
N ALA A 286 39.05 29.63 48.72
CA ALA A 286 38.19 28.92 49.66
C ALA A 286 38.77 27.55 50.07
N LEU A 287 39.66 26.97 49.28
CA LEU A 287 40.35 25.74 49.63
C LEU A 287 41.42 26.04 50.69
N PRO A 288 41.49 25.24 51.75
CA PRO A 288 42.51 25.44 52.76
C PRO A 288 43.92 25.19 52.19
N ASP A 289 44.89 25.98 52.63
CA ASP A 289 46.28 26.01 52.15
C ASP A 289 46.95 24.63 52.00
N PHE A 290 46.51 23.60 52.74
CA PHE A 290 47.07 22.25 52.63
C PHE A 290 46.72 21.52 51.33
N VAL A 291 45.72 21.99 50.59
CA VAL A 291 45.30 21.41 49.30
C VAL A 291 46.18 21.90 48.18
N THR A 292 46.58 23.18 48.22
CA THR A 292 47.41 23.83 47.19
C THR A 292 48.90 23.78 47.52
N GLN A 293 49.27 23.76 48.81
CA GLN A 293 50.67 23.76 49.26
C GLN A 293 51.06 22.43 49.93
N PRO A 294 52.22 21.84 49.58
CA PRO A 294 52.69 20.60 50.18
C PRO A 294 53.08 20.82 51.65
N ARG A 295 52.29 20.23 52.56
CA ARG A 295 52.58 20.29 53.99
C ARG A 295 53.52 19.16 54.39
N ILE A 296 54.81 19.45 54.52
CA ILE A 296 55.80 18.50 55.06
C ILE A 296 55.56 18.34 56.57
N ARG A 297 54.70 17.39 56.94
CA ARG A 297 54.52 16.98 58.34
C ARG A 297 55.48 15.84 58.65
N ILE A 298 56.61 16.18 59.28
CA ILE A 298 57.50 15.18 59.89
C ILE A 298 56.76 14.63 61.12
N GLN A 299 56.06 13.51 60.95
CA GLN A 299 55.42 12.83 62.08
C GLN A 299 56.52 12.23 62.96
N ARG A 300 56.70 12.79 64.17
CA ARG A 300 57.54 12.16 65.18
C ARG A 300 56.84 10.86 65.63
N PRO A 301 57.55 9.72 65.69
CA PRO A 301 56.91 8.45 66.05
C PRO A 301 56.34 8.54 67.47
N ILE A 302 55.01 8.42 67.58
CA ILE A 302 54.31 8.42 68.87
C ILE A 302 54.38 7.00 69.43
N ASN A 303 55.40 6.76 70.26
CA ASN A 303 55.70 5.45 70.84
C ASN A 303 54.85 5.13 72.08
N THR A 304 54.13 6.11 72.61
CA THR A 304 53.32 6.00 73.83
C THR A 304 51.82 6.17 73.57
N THR A 305 51.02 5.45 74.33
CA THR A 305 49.57 5.61 74.44
C THR A 305 49.26 6.79 75.36
N LYS A 306 48.02 7.31 75.35
CA LYS A 306 47.59 8.44 76.20
C LYS A 306 47.88 8.23 77.70
N ASP A 307 47.87 6.98 78.15
CA ASP A 307 48.14 6.56 79.54
C ASP A 307 49.65 6.37 79.83
N GLY A 308 50.53 6.82 78.93
CA GLY A 308 52.00 6.74 79.09
C GLY A 308 52.63 5.37 78.79
N LEU A 309 51.81 4.35 78.49
CA LEU A 309 52.28 3.00 78.15
C LEU A 309 52.86 2.91 76.73
N LEU A 310 53.93 2.13 76.54
CA LEU A 310 54.49 1.88 75.21
C LEU A 310 53.51 1.10 74.31
N LYS A 311 53.30 1.61 73.09
CA LYS A 311 52.54 0.92 72.04
C LYS A 311 53.23 -0.37 71.63
N TYR A 312 52.45 -1.30 71.08
CA TYR A 312 52.93 -2.62 70.68
C TYR A 312 54.16 -2.57 69.77
N ALA A 313 54.17 -1.71 68.74
CA ALA A 313 55.30 -1.56 67.83
C ALA A 313 56.59 -1.12 68.56
N ALA A 314 56.52 -0.09 69.41
CA ALA A 314 57.67 0.40 70.18
C ALA A 314 58.14 -0.59 71.26
N ARG A 315 57.22 -1.34 71.89
CA ARG A 315 57.56 -2.40 72.83
C ARG A 315 58.28 -3.55 72.12
N ARG A 316 57.78 -3.95 70.95
CA ARG A 316 58.41 -4.97 70.11
C ARG A 316 59.79 -4.53 69.62
N GLU A 317 59.97 -3.27 69.23
CA GLU A 317 61.29 -2.73 68.90
C GLU A 317 62.24 -2.74 70.10
N MET A 318 61.76 -2.41 71.30
CA MET A 318 62.56 -2.50 72.53
C MET A 318 62.95 -3.95 72.86
N GLU A 319 62.05 -4.90 72.68
CA GLU A 319 62.34 -6.33 72.84
C GLU A 319 63.33 -6.82 71.79
N LEU A 320 63.16 -6.43 70.52
CA LEU A 320 64.12 -6.71 69.46
C LEU A 320 65.48 -6.09 69.74
N ALA A 321 65.53 -4.86 70.28
CA ALA A 321 66.78 -4.21 70.68
C ALA A 321 67.45 -4.96 71.85
N LYS A 322 66.68 -5.45 72.83
CA LYS A 322 67.18 -6.29 73.93
C LYS A 322 67.71 -7.62 73.41
N ILE A 323 66.97 -8.29 72.51
CA ILE A 323 67.39 -9.53 71.86
C ILE A 323 68.66 -9.30 71.03
N HIS A 324 68.69 -8.26 70.22
CA HIS A 324 69.85 -7.89 69.42
C HIS A 324 71.07 -7.62 70.31
N LYS A 325 70.90 -6.92 71.45
CA LYS A 325 71.96 -6.71 72.43
C LYS A 325 72.43 -8.04 73.06
N ALA A 326 71.51 -8.91 73.47
CA ALA A 326 71.83 -10.22 74.03
C ALA A 326 72.55 -11.13 73.01
N ILE A 327 72.14 -11.12 71.75
CA ILE A 327 72.81 -11.83 70.65
C ILE A 327 74.21 -11.23 70.43
N ARG A 328 74.35 -9.89 70.44
CA ARG A 328 75.64 -9.24 70.29
C ARG A 328 76.58 -9.63 71.44
N GLU A 329 76.11 -9.59 72.68
CA GLU A 329 76.87 -10.02 73.86
C GLU A 329 77.19 -11.52 73.84
N ALA A 330 76.29 -12.37 73.35
CA ALA A 330 76.53 -13.81 73.19
C ALA A 330 77.54 -14.11 72.08
N LYS A 331 77.56 -13.33 71.00
CA LYS A 331 78.60 -13.40 69.96
C LYS A 331 79.98 -12.95 70.47
N PHE A 332 80.02 -11.98 71.38
CA PHE A 332 81.27 -11.51 71.99
C PHE A 332 81.71 -12.32 73.22
N LYS A 333 80.83 -13.14 73.82
CA LYS A 333 81.22 -14.18 74.79
C LYS A 333 81.81 -15.36 74.01
N GLY A 334 83.14 -15.43 73.99
CA GLY A 334 83.89 -16.53 73.38
C GLY A 334 83.49 -17.93 73.89
N GLU A 335 83.92 -18.97 73.17
CA GLU A 335 83.56 -20.37 73.42
C GLU A 335 83.66 -20.75 74.90
N LYS A 336 82.54 -21.25 75.46
CA LYS A 336 82.51 -21.76 76.82
C LYS A 336 83.31 -23.07 76.86
N PRO A 337 84.18 -23.30 77.85
CA PRO A 337 84.95 -24.54 77.94
C PRO A 337 84.02 -25.76 78.03
N GLU A 338 84.36 -26.83 77.31
CA GLU A 338 83.59 -28.08 77.31
C GLU A 338 83.51 -28.67 78.72
N LYS A 339 82.29 -29.00 79.17
CA LYS A 339 82.08 -29.65 80.47
C LYS A 339 82.52 -31.12 80.36
N PRO A 340 83.29 -31.66 81.32
CA PRO A 340 83.77 -33.03 81.25
C PRO A 340 82.62 -34.05 81.33
N LEU A 341 82.74 -35.11 80.53
CA LEU A 341 81.79 -36.22 80.43
C LEU A 341 81.70 -37.00 81.75
N ARG A 342 80.47 -37.25 82.20
CA ARG A 342 80.16 -37.74 83.55
C ARG A 342 80.12 -39.27 83.58
N PHE A 343 81.26 -39.93 83.77
CA PHE A 343 81.31 -41.37 84.09
C PHE A 343 82.29 -41.75 85.21
N LEU A 344 81.87 -42.78 85.95
CA LEU A 344 82.52 -43.54 87.04
C LEU A 344 82.64 -42.86 88.42
N PHE A 345 81.51 -42.65 89.09
CA PHE A 345 81.46 -42.66 90.56
C PHE A 345 80.61 -43.84 91.04
N LYS A 346 81.18 -44.68 91.91
CA LYS A 346 80.57 -45.89 92.46
C LYS A 346 79.52 -45.52 93.51
N ILE A 347 78.24 -45.76 93.22
CA ILE A 347 77.13 -45.51 94.15
C ILE A 347 77.07 -46.65 95.17
N VAL A 348 77.30 -46.34 96.45
CA VAL A 348 77.21 -47.31 97.56
C VAL A 348 75.74 -47.43 98.01
N LYS A 349 75.21 -48.65 98.08
CA LYS A 349 73.83 -48.92 98.54
C LYS A 349 73.73 -48.79 100.07
N ALA A 350 72.69 -48.13 100.58
CA ALA A 350 72.45 -47.94 102.02
C ALA A 350 72.03 -49.25 102.73
N VAL A 351 72.37 -49.36 104.02
CA VAL A 351 72.16 -50.55 104.88
C VAL A 351 70.67 -50.77 105.20
N ARG A 352 70.22 -52.04 105.24
CA ARG A 352 68.82 -52.43 105.53
C ARG A 352 68.47 -52.25 107.02
N ARG A 353 67.26 -51.74 107.30
CA ARG A 353 66.71 -51.55 108.66
C ARG A 353 66.17 -52.88 109.24
N PRO A 354 66.22 -53.09 110.57
CA PRO A 354 65.66 -54.29 111.19
C PRO A 354 64.12 -54.30 111.18
N PRO A 355 63.48 -55.50 111.21
CA PRO A 355 62.03 -55.64 111.17
C PRO A 355 61.35 -55.22 112.48
N THR A 356 60.19 -54.57 112.37
CA THR A 356 59.35 -54.10 113.49
C THR A 356 58.55 -55.23 114.14
N PRO A 357 58.43 -55.28 115.49
CA PRO A 357 57.70 -56.33 116.20
C PRO A 357 56.18 -56.14 116.13
N THR A 358 55.45 -57.26 116.01
CA THR A 358 53.98 -57.34 115.91
C THR A 358 53.39 -57.82 117.25
N VAL A 359 52.28 -57.23 117.70
CA VAL A 359 51.54 -57.64 118.91
C VAL A 359 50.23 -58.30 118.48
N GLU A 360 49.85 -59.42 119.11
CA GLU A 360 48.65 -60.20 118.77
C GLU A 360 47.34 -59.53 119.23
N PRO A 361 46.25 -59.62 118.44
CA PRO A 361 44.93 -59.11 118.82
C PRO A 361 44.17 -60.09 119.74
N PRO A 362 43.34 -59.60 120.68
CA PRO A 362 42.61 -60.45 121.61
C PRO A 362 41.43 -61.20 120.95
N PRO A 363 41.10 -62.40 121.46
CA PRO A 363 40.08 -63.31 120.89
C PRO A 363 38.62 -62.93 121.26
N ALA A 364 37.71 -63.56 120.50
CA ALA A 364 36.26 -63.32 120.34
C ALA A 364 35.38 -63.36 121.60
#